data_AF-A0A7C9L0C5-F1
#
_entry.id   AF-A0A7C9L0C5-F1
#
_cell.length_a   1.000
_cell.length_b   1.000
_cell.length_c   1.000
_cell.angle_alpha   90.00
_cell.angle_beta   90.00
_cell.angle_gamma   90.00
#
_symmetry.space_group_name_H-M   'P 1'
#
loop_
_entity.id
_entity.type
_entity.pdbx_description
1 polymer ?
#
loop_
_entity_poly.entity_id
_entity_poly.type
_entity_poly.pdbx_seq_one_letter_code
_entity_poly.pdbx_strand_id
1 'polypeptide(L)'
;MSIIITDLCKTFDDNEVLKNVNITLKDNSIYCLMGSSGIGKTTLLRILIGLERADSGSVSGIDTKSISCMFQEDRLIPYLSAIDNVRIVLHGKNNRDEIRNNLLSILPDDSLDIPVSSLSGGMKRRVALARALSYPGKLIILDEPFTGLDKDTKLNVIDYILKMRNNRTLLIATHGTDDANLLGAEIIKLNKNIN
;
A
#
# COMPACT_ATOMS: atom_id res chain seq x y z
N MET A 1 17.36 5.54 8.13
CA MET A 1 17.41 4.32 8.93
C MET A 1 16.66 3.23 8.17
N SER A 2 17.40 2.36 7.49
CA SER A 2 16.82 1.37 6.60
C SER A 2 15.95 0.35 7.34
N ILE A 3 14.95 -0.18 6.64
CA ILE A 3 14.13 -1.31 7.10
C ILE A 3 14.78 -2.58 6.58
N ILE A 4 15.08 -3.52 7.48
CA ILE A 4 15.85 -4.71 7.16
C ILE A 4 15.01 -5.95 7.48
N ILE A 5 14.84 -6.79 6.46
CA ILE A 5 14.21 -8.12 6.55
C ILE A 5 15.34 -9.14 6.40
N THR A 6 15.49 -10.03 7.38
CA THR A 6 16.57 -11.03 7.41
C THR A 6 16.01 -12.42 7.61
N ASP A 7 16.37 -13.33 6.70
CA ASP A 7 16.04 -14.76 6.73
C ASP A 7 14.57 -15.07 7.07
N LEU A 8 13.67 -14.24 6.53
CA LEU A 8 12.25 -14.32 6.87
C LEU A 8 11.61 -15.52 6.17
N CYS A 9 11.00 -16.40 6.97
CA CYS A 9 10.28 -17.58 6.48
C CYS A 9 8.83 -17.60 6.97
N LYS A 10 7.96 -18.16 6.14
CA LYS A 10 6.56 -18.41 6.48
C LYS A 10 6.00 -19.60 5.71
N THR A 11 5.42 -20.52 6.44
CA THR A 11 4.73 -21.70 5.95
C THR A 11 3.28 -21.67 6.44
N PHE A 12 2.35 -22.05 5.56
CA PHE A 12 0.97 -22.35 5.93
C PHE A 12 0.72 -23.81 5.61
N ASP A 13 0.32 -24.57 6.62
CA ASP A 13 0.22 -26.03 6.56
C ASP A 13 1.55 -26.62 6.03
N ASP A 14 1.57 -27.17 4.81
CA ASP A 14 2.75 -27.74 4.17
C ASP A 14 3.32 -26.88 3.02
N ASN A 15 2.78 -25.67 2.81
CA ASN A 15 3.17 -24.79 1.72
C ASN A 15 4.09 -23.67 2.25
N GLU A 16 5.38 -23.78 1.98
CA GLU A 16 6.38 -22.73 2.25
C GLU A 16 6.12 -21.53 1.31
N VAL A 17 5.54 -20.46 1.86
CA VAL A 17 5.14 -19.25 1.12
C VAL A 17 6.28 -18.24 1.06
N LEU A 18 7.05 -18.10 2.14
CA LEU A 18 8.26 -17.27 2.18
C LEU A 18 9.44 -18.14 2.63
N LYS A 19 10.55 -18.06 1.89
CA LYS A 19 11.77 -18.83 2.15
C LYS A 19 12.99 -17.92 2.15
N ASN A 20 13.65 -17.77 3.30
CA ASN A 20 14.88 -17.00 3.49
C ASN A 20 14.84 -15.63 2.80
N VAL A 21 13.74 -14.89 2.97
CA VAL A 21 13.56 -13.58 2.32
C VAL A 21 14.47 -12.56 3.00
N ASN A 22 15.35 -11.95 2.20
CA ASN A 22 16.31 -10.95 2.62
C ASN A 22 16.14 -9.68 1.79
N ILE A 23 15.72 -8.59 2.43
CA ILE A 23 15.39 -7.31 1.77
C ILE A 23 15.88 -6.16 2.64
N THR A 24 16.48 -5.14 2.01
CA THR A 24 16.78 -3.87 2.67
C THR A 24 16.05 -2.74 1.94
N LEU A 25 15.15 -2.06 2.63
CA LEU A 25 14.46 -0.88 2.11
C LEU A 25 15.14 0.37 2.66
N LYS A 26 15.70 1.19 1.77
CA LYS A 26 16.32 2.46 2.13
C LYS A 26 15.25 3.53 2.35
N ASP A 27 15.59 4.51 3.18
CA ASP A 27 14.75 5.69 3.41
C ASP A 27 14.51 6.44 2.11
N ASN A 28 13.29 6.97 1.98
CA ASN A 28 12.90 7.85 0.89
C ASN A 28 12.94 7.21 -0.51
N SER A 29 13.15 5.89 -0.60
CA SER A 29 13.12 5.12 -1.86
C SER A 29 11.73 4.58 -2.18
N ILE A 30 11.52 4.23 -3.45
CA ILE A 30 10.31 3.58 -3.95
C ILE A 30 10.69 2.18 -4.41
N TYR A 31 9.94 1.18 -3.93
CA TYR A 31 10.16 -0.23 -4.21
C TYR A 31 8.90 -0.87 -4.77
N CYS A 32 9.05 -1.67 -5.82
CA CYS A 32 8.00 -2.53 -6.34
C CYS A 32 8.32 -3.99 -6.00
N LEU A 33 7.54 -4.58 -5.11
CA LEU A 33 7.56 -6.01 -4.81
C LEU A 33 6.78 -6.76 -5.90
N MET A 34 7.51 -7.48 -6.74
CA MET A 34 6.98 -8.21 -7.87
C MET A 34 7.02 -9.71 -7.65
N GLY A 35 6.06 -10.41 -8.25
CA GLY A 35 6.01 -11.86 -8.30
C GLY A 35 4.64 -12.36 -8.74
N SER A 36 4.55 -13.64 -9.10
CA SER A 36 3.31 -14.26 -9.57
C SER A 36 2.19 -14.20 -8.51
N SER A 37 0.95 -14.44 -8.93
CA SER A 37 -0.16 -14.56 -7.96
C SER A 37 0.09 -15.76 -7.03
N GLY A 38 -0.20 -15.60 -5.75
CA GLY A 38 0.00 -16.64 -4.74
C GLY A 38 1.46 -16.87 -4.32
N ILE A 39 2.41 -16.04 -4.78
CA ILE A 39 3.84 -16.20 -4.44
C ILE A 39 4.19 -15.81 -3.00
N GLY A 40 3.31 -15.06 -2.31
CA GLY A 40 3.56 -14.61 -0.93
C GLY A 40 3.71 -13.10 -0.74
N LYS A 41 3.46 -12.27 -1.75
CA LYS A 41 3.53 -10.80 -1.63
C LYS A 41 2.69 -10.27 -0.46
N THR A 42 1.40 -10.56 -0.45
CA THR A 42 0.48 -10.14 0.62
C THR A 42 0.88 -10.72 1.98
N THR A 43 1.43 -11.94 2.03
CA THR A 43 1.97 -12.53 3.26
C THR A 43 3.13 -11.71 3.80
N LEU A 44 4.11 -11.37 2.96
CA LEU A 44 5.23 -10.53 3.34
C LEU A 44 4.76 -9.16 3.84
N LEU A 45 3.84 -8.52 3.12
CA LEU A 45 3.26 -7.24 3.52
C LEU A 45 2.54 -7.33 4.88
N ARG A 46 1.78 -8.40 5.12
CA ARG A 46 1.10 -8.64 6.40
C ARG A 46 2.07 -8.85 7.57
N ILE A 47 3.20 -9.52 7.34
CA ILE A 47 4.26 -9.66 8.35
C ILE A 47 4.86 -8.30 8.69
N LEU A 48 5.17 -7.47 7.68
CA LEU A 48 5.75 -6.14 7.88
C LEU A 48 4.89 -5.23 8.77
N ILE A 49 3.57 -5.32 8.65
CA ILE A 49 2.61 -4.53 9.45
C ILE A 49 2.18 -5.24 10.76
N GLY A 50 2.71 -6.43 11.04
CA GLY A 50 2.40 -7.19 12.25
C GLY A 50 1.02 -7.85 12.27
N LEU A 51 0.37 -8.01 11.11
CA LEU A 51 -0.89 -8.78 11.00
C LEU A 51 -0.67 -10.28 10.82
N GLU A 52 0.55 -10.70 10.53
CA GLU A 52 0.95 -12.10 10.40
C GLU A 52 2.28 -12.30 11.13
N ARG A 53 2.48 -13.46 11.77
CA ARG A 53 3.76 -13.79 12.41
C ARG A 53 4.60 -14.61 11.45
N ALA A 54 5.86 -14.23 11.28
CA ALA A 54 6.85 -15.09 10.62
C ALA A 54 7.14 -16.33 11.49
N ASP A 55 7.52 -17.43 10.85
CA ASP A 55 7.92 -18.64 11.57
C ASP A 55 9.40 -18.56 11.98
N SER A 56 10.21 -17.88 11.18
CA SER A 56 11.61 -17.55 11.49
C SER A 56 12.05 -16.24 10.81
N GLY A 57 13.24 -15.77 11.17
CA GLY A 57 13.80 -14.51 10.68
C GLY A 57 13.30 -13.30 11.46
N SER A 58 13.62 -12.10 10.98
CA SER A 58 13.25 -10.86 11.66
C SER A 58 13.01 -9.69 10.71
N VAL A 59 12.22 -8.72 11.18
CA VAL A 59 12.05 -7.40 10.57
C VAL A 59 12.54 -6.37 11.59
N SER A 60 13.44 -5.49 11.18
CA SER A 60 14.00 -4.44 12.03
C SER A 60 14.03 -3.09 11.31
N GLY A 61 14.23 -2.01 12.07
CA GLY A 61 14.32 -0.65 11.52
C GLY A 61 12.98 0.08 11.37
N ILE A 62 11.85 -0.53 11.75
CA ILE A 62 10.52 0.07 11.68
C ILE A 62 9.62 -0.35 12.86
N ASP A 63 8.83 0.60 13.36
CA ASP A 63 7.70 0.34 14.27
C ASP A 63 6.43 0.18 13.42
N THR A 64 5.59 -0.82 13.70
CA THR A 64 4.33 -1.04 12.98
C THR A 64 3.39 0.17 13.04
N LYS A 65 3.44 0.98 14.11
CA LYS A 65 2.71 2.25 14.22
C LYS A 65 3.22 3.33 13.26
N SER A 66 4.40 3.14 12.67
CA SER A 66 4.96 4.03 11.65
C SER A 66 4.64 3.56 10.23
N ILE A 67 3.72 2.62 10.02
CA ILE A 67 3.39 2.08 8.70
C ILE A 67 1.98 2.51 8.28
N SER A 68 1.89 3.17 7.13
CA SER A 68 0.65 3.38 6.37
C SER A 68 0.41 2.15 5.50
N CYS A 69 -0.81 1.62 5.44
CA CYS A 69 -1.12 0.52 4.54
C CYS A 69 -2.45 0.65 3.80
N MET A 70 -2.46 0.20 2.54
CA MET A 70 -3.63 -0.10 1.74
C MET A 70 -3.62 -1.60 1.44
N PHE A 71 -4.72 -2.28 1.77
CA PHE A 71 -4.89 -3.71 1.52
C PHE A 71 -5.52 -3.96 0.14
N GLN A 72 -5.46 -5.22 -0.32
CA GLN A 72 -6.21 -5.65 -1.51
C GLN A 72 -7.74 -5.47 -1.32
N GLU A 73 -8.24 -5.59 -0.10
CA GLU A 73 -9.61 -5.19 0.25
C GLU A 73 -9.63 -3.74 0.74
N ASP A 74 -10.60 -2.94 0.30
CA ASP A 74 -10.61 -1.49 0.60
C ASP A 74 -10.74 -1.18 2.11
N ARG A 75 -11.41 -2.05 2.87
CA ARG A 75 -11.63 -1.94 4.33
C ARG A 75 -12.12 -0.55 4.76
N LEU A 76 -12.98 0.06 3.95
CA LEU A 76 -13.60 1.35 4.25
C LEU A 76 -14.78 1.18 5.21
N ILE A 77 -15.14 2.26 5.90
CA ILE A 77 -16.35 2.32 6.71
C ILE A 77 -17.53 2.69 5.79
N PRO A 78 -18.47 1.77 5.49
CA PRO A 78 -19.41 1.91 4.37
C PRO A 78 -20.32 3.14 4.42
N TYR A 79 -20.72 3.52 5.62
CA TYR A 79 -21.69 4.60 5.87
C TYR A 79 -21.04 5.99 6.01
N LEU A 80 -19.71 6.07 6.01
CA LEU A 80 -18.99 7.34 6.04
C LEU A 80 -18.70 7.84 4.62
N SER A 81 -18.55 9.14 4.47
CA SER A 81 -18.12 9.76 3.21
C SER A 81 -16.67 9.40 2.84
N ALA A 82 -16.26 9.70 1.61
CA ALA A 82 -14.85 9.57 1.21
C ALA A 82 -13.94 10.42 2.10
N ILE A 83 -14.33 11.68 2.34
CA ILE A 83 -13.60 12.61 3.22
C ILE A 83 -13.50 12.06 4.64
N ASP A 84 -14.62 11.56 5.20
CA ASP A 84 -14.63 11.06 6.58
C ASP A 84 -13.81 9.77 6.74
N ASN A 85 -13.80 8.88 5.73
CA ASN A 85 -12.93 7.71 5.71
C ASN A 85 -11.45 8.10 5.80
N VAL A 86 -11.03 9.12 5.06
CA VAL A 86 -9.66 9.65 5.12
C VAL A 86 -9.38 10.34 6.44
N ARG A 87 -10.34 11.11 6.98
CA ARG A 87 -10.15 11.87 8.23
C ARG A 87 -9.85 11.00 9.45
N ILE A 88 -10.34 9.76 9.49
CA ILE A 88 -10.16 8.84 10.63
C ILE A 88 -8.69 8.66 11.00
N VAL A 89 -7.79 8.58 10.02
CA VAL A 89 -6.37 8.30 10.25
C VAL A 89 -5.56 9.54 10.65
N LEU A 90 -6.21 10.71 10.71
CA LEU A 90 -5.58 12.01 10.97
C LEU A 90 -5.76 12.48 12.42
N HIS A 91 -6.33 11.64 13.29
CA HIS A 91 -6.42 11.84 14.75
C HIS A 91 -6.91 13.23 15.18
N GLY A 92 -7.95 13.75 14.51
CA GLY A 92 -8.65 14.97 14.95
C GLY A 92 -8.08 16.29 14.41
N LYS A 93 -7.09 16.28 13.52
CA LYS A 93 -6.75 17.49 12.75
C LYS A 93 -7.93 17.92 11.89
N ASN A 94 -8.36 19.17 12.01
CA ASN A 94 -9.43 19.71 11.17
C ASN A 94 -8.85 20.12 9.81
N ASN A 95 -8.97 19.24 8.82
CA ASN A 95 -8.38 19.40 7.51
C ASN A 95 -9.31 18.97 6.37
N ARG A 96 -10.63 19.14 6.53
CA ARG A 96 -11.62 18.73 5.51
C ARG A 96 -11.33 19.32 4.13
N ASP A 97 -11.00 20.61 4.05
CA ASP A 97 -10.73 21.28 2.77
C ASP A 97 -9.44 20.75 2.12
N GLU A 98 -8.40 20.48 2.91
CA GLU A 98 -7.17 19.87 2.43
C GLU A 98 -7.43 18.44 1.90
N ILE A 99 -8.18 17.63 2.65
CA ILE A 99 -8.59 16.29 2.22
C ILE A 99 -9.38 16.39 0.92
N ARG A 100 -10.35 17.31 0.83
CA ARG A 100 -11.17 17.51 -0.37
C ARG A 100 -10.29 17.81 -1.57
N ASN A 101 -9.39 18.80 -1.45
CA ASN A 101 -8.48 19.21 -2.51
C ASN A 101 -7.58 18.07 -2.98
N ASN A 102 -7.10 17.23 -2.05
CA ASN A 102 -6.32 16.05 -2.39
C ASN A 102 -7.17 14.99 -3.12
N LEU A 103 -8.38 14.71 -2.63
CA LEU A 103 -9.27 13.71 -3.24
C LEU A 103 -9.75 14.11 -4.64
N LEU A 104 -9.92 15.40 -4.94
CA LEU A 104 -10.34 15.88 -6.25
C LEU A 104 -9.39 15.50 -7.40
N SER A 105 -8.13 15.20 -7.11
CA SER A 105 -7.19 14.71 -8.12
C SER A 105 -7.43 13.26 -8.57
N ILE A 106 -8.23 12.49 -7.82
CA ILE A 106 -8.45 11.05 -8.06
C ILE A 106 -9.92 10.63 -7.96
N LEU A 107 -10.82 11.55 -7.59
CA LEU A 107 -12.25 11.30 -7.43
C LEU A 107 -13.08 12.48 -7.97
N PRO A 108 -14.25 12.20 -8.56
CA PRO A 108 -15.25 13.23 -8.88
C PRO A 108 -15.72 14.01 -7.63
N ASP A 109 -15.99 15.31 -7.77
CA ASP A 109 -16.40 16.18 -6.66
C ASP A 109 -17.72 15.75 -6.00
N ASP A 110 -18.69 15.31 -6.81
CA ASP A 110 -19.99 14.82 -6.37
C ASP A 110 -19.92 13.52 -5.54
N SER A 111 -18.77 12.86 -5.54
CA SER A 111 -18.54 11.61 -4.81
C SER A 111 -17.94 11.78 -3.42
N LEU A 112 -17.49 12.98 -3.06
CA LEU A 112 -16.63 13.18 -1.88
C LEU A 112 -17.39 13.14 -0.55
N ASP A 113 -18.63 13.61 -0.54
CA ASP A 113 -19.47 13.75 0.66
C ASP A 113 -20.54 12.65 0.78
N ILE A 114 -20.73 11.80 -0.23
CA ILE A 114 -21.69 10.69 -0.18
C ILE A 114 -21.08 9.45 0.50
N PRO A 115 -21.91 8.58 1.11
CA PRO A 115 -21.43 7.33 1.72
C PRO A 115 -20.63 6.47 0.73
N VAL A 116 -19.49 5.95 1.19
CA VAL A 116 -18.63 5.13 0.30
C VAL A 116 -19.34 3.88 -0.21
N SER A 117 -20.38 3.37 0.47
CA SER A 117 -21.21 2.27 -0.01
C SER A 117 -21.79 2.51 -1.40
N SER A 118 -22.11 3.77 -1.73
CA SER A 118 -22.71 4.20 -3.00
C SER A 118 -21.69 4.38 -4.13
N LEU A 119 -20.39 4.27 -3.84
CA LEU A 119 -19.32 4.45 -4.80
C LEU A 119 -19.06 3.18 -5.62
N SER A 120 -18.56 3.36 -6.86
CA SER A 120 -18.04 2.25 -7.66
C SER A 120 -16.83 1.59 -6.99
N GLY A 121 -16.52 0.34 -7.35
CA GLY A 121 -15.35 -0.37 -6.81
C GLY A 121 -14.04 0.40 -7.01
N GLY A 122 -13.82 0.97 -8.20
CA GLY A 122 -12.63 1.77 -8.48
C GLY A 122 -12.56 3.06 -7.65
N MET A 123 -13.70 3.68 -7.35
CA MET A 123 -13.75 4.86 -6.46
C MET A 123 -13.44 4.46 -5.01
N LYS A 124 -13.99 3.35 -4.51
CA LYS A 124 -13.66 2.81 -3.17
C LYS A 124 -12.16 2.52 -3.05
N ARG A 125 -11.56 1.91 -4.08
CA ARG A 125 -10.12 1.68 -4.19
C ARG A 125 -9.31 2.96 -4.00
N ARG A 126 -9.71 4.04 -4.69
CA ARG A 126 -9.05 5.35 -4.62
C ARG A 126 -9.23 6.04 -3.27
N VAL A 127 -10.39 5.87 -2.61
CA VAL A 127 -10.58 6.33 -1.21
C VAL A 127 -9.67 5.56 -0.25
N ALA A 128 -9.56 4.23 -0.38
CA ALA A 128 -8.68 3.42 0.45
C ALA A 128 -7.20 3.81 0.29
N LEU A 129 -6.78 4.08 -0.95
CA LEU A 129 -5.46 4.62 -1.27
C LEU A 129 -5.22 5.97 -0.60
N ALA A 130 -6.15 6.92 -0.75
CA ALA A 130 -6.02 8.25 -0.15
C ALA A 130 -5.95 8.18 1.38
N ARG A 131 -6.74 7.30 2.00
CA ARG A 131 -6.71 7.08 3.44
C ARG A 131 -5.35 6.54 3.89
N ALA A 132 -4.79 5.56 3.18
CA ALA A 132 -3.44 5.06 3.48
C ALA A 132 -2.41 6.20 3.38
N LEU A 133 -2.35 6.88 2.24
CA LEU A 133 -1.40 7.97 2.00
C LEU A 133 -1.53 9.14 2.98
N SER A 134 -2.72 9.38 3.54
CA SER A 134 -2.94 10.44 4.53
C SER A 134 -2.42 10.11 5.93
N TYR A 135 -2.26 8.82 6.27
CA TYR A 135 -1.68 8.44 7.56
C TYR A 135 -0.20 8.86 7.63
N PRO A 136 0.25 9.53 8.70
CA PRO A 136 1.61 10.06 8.82
C PRO A 136 2.67 8.98 9.17
N GLY A 137 2.58 7.80 8.56
CA GLY A 137 3.60 6.75 8.68
C GLY A 137 4.88 7.09 7.90
N LYS A 138 6.00 6.47 8.25
CA LYS A 138 7.31 6.59 7.57
C LYS A 138 7.45 5.64 6.38
N LEU A 139 6.80 4.47 6.45
CA LEU A 139 6.69 3.50 5.37
C LEU A 139 5.25 3.47 4.87
N ILE A 140 5.07 3.53 3.56
CA ILE A 140 3.79 3.34 2.88
C ILE A 140 3.82 1.98 2.19
N ILE A 141 2.88 1.11 2.53
CA ILE A 141 2.68 -0.19 1.88
C ILE A 141 1.38 -0.15 1.09
N LEU A 142 1.42 -0.44 -0.21
CA LEU A 142 0.22 -0.55 -1.05
C LEU A 142 0.17 -1.94 -1.68
N ASP A 143 -0.91 -2.68 -1.41
CA ASP A 143 -1.13 -4.02 -1.98
C ASP A 143 -2.04 -3.93 -3.21
N GLU A 144 -1.45 -4.09 -4.40
CA GLU A 144 -2.11 -4.09 -5.72
C GLU A 144 -2.92 -2.80 -6.04
N PRO A 145 -2.41 -1.58 -5.77
CA PRO A 145 -3.20 -0.35 -5.84
C PRO A 145 -3.78 -0.02 -7.22
N PHE A 146 -3.23 -0.62 -8.29
CA PHE A 146 -3.60 -0.32 -9.67
C PHE A 146 -4.57 -1.33 -10.32
N THR A 147 -4.98 -2.38 -9.60
CA THR A 147 -5.86 -3.41 -10.14
C THR A 147 -7.19 -2.83 -10.62
N GLY A 148 -7.57 -3.18 -11.85
CA GLY A 148 -8.87 -2.78 -12.43
C GLY A 148 -8.96 -1.32 -12.87
N LEU A 149 -7.84 -0.57 -12.88
CA LEU A 149 -7.80 0.78 -13.41
C LEU A 149 -7.47 0.78 -14.91
N ASP A 150 -8.16 1.63 -15.66
CA ASP A 150 -7.76 1.99 -17.02
C ASP A 150 -6.45 2.80 -17.02
N LYS A 151 -5.86 2.99 -18.19
CA LYS A 151 -4.54 3.62 -18.36
C LYS A 151 -4.51 5.05 -17.84
N ASP A 152 -5.51 5.87 -18.15
CA ASP A 152 -5.51 7.30 -17.80
C ASP A 152 -5.73 7.47 -16.30
N THR A 153 -6.67 6.70 -15.73
CA THR A 153 -6.87 6.67 -14.28
C THR A 153 -5.63 6.18 -13.54
N LYS A 154 -4.92 5.19 -14.06
CA LYS A 154 -3.67 4.69 -13.46
C LYS A 154 -2.61 5.80 -13.38
N LEU A 155 -2.42 6.59 -14.45
CA LEU A 155 -1.46 7.68 -14.47
C LEU A 155 -1.81 8.75 -13.42
N ASN A 156 -3.08 9.17 -13.33
CA ASN A 156 -3.55 10.10 -12.31
C ASN A 156 -3.28 9.58 -10.88
N VAL A 157 -3.48 8.28 -10.67
CA VAL A 157 -3.23 7.64 -9.37
C VAL A 157 -1.73 7.58 -9.04
N ILE A 158 -0.87 7.33 -10.02
CA ILE A 158 0.58 7.35 -9.84
C ILE A 158 1.06 8.75 -9.46
N ASP A 159 0.62 9.77 -10.18
CA ASP A 159 0.96 11.18 -9.87
C ASP A 159 0.51 11.56 -8.45
N TYR A 160 -0.70 11.12 -8.07
CA TYR A 160 -1.20 11.29 -6.71
C TYR A 160 -0.33 10.59 -5.66
N ILE A 161 0.06 9.34 -5.89
CA ILE A 161 0.96 8.58 -4.99
C ILE A 161 2.29 9.33 -4.83
N LEU A 162 2.91 9.75 -5.93
CA LEU A 162 4.21 10.43 -5.92
C LEU A 162 4.12 11.76 -5.17
N LYS A 163 3.06 12.54 -5.39
CA LYS A 163 2.80 13.79 -4.67
C LYS A 163 2.59 13.56 -3.17
N MET A 164 1.70 12.62 -2.81
CA MET A 164 1.33 12.38 -1.42
C MET A 164 2.40 11.62 -0.63
N ARG A 165 3.30 10.88 -1.30
CA ARG A 165 4.42 10.17 -0.67
C ARG A 165 5.24 11.10 0.22
N ASN A 166 5.46 12.36 -0.17
CA ASN A 166 6.19 13.35 0.62
C ASN A 166 7.54 12.81 1.16
N ASN A 167 8.37 12.29 0.25
CA ASN A 167 9.67 11.65 0.54
C ASN A 167 9.64 10.43 1.47
N ARG A 168 8.49 9.86 1.82
CA ARG A 168 8.44 8.61 2.60
C ARG A 168 8.90 7.40 1.77
N THR A 169 9.35 6.35 2.45
CA THR A 169 9.63 5.07 1.79
C THR A 169 8.32 4.45 1.33
N LEU A 170 8.29 3.95 0.10
CA LEU A 170 7.12 3.36 -0.52
C LEU A 170 7.44 1.93 -0.97
N LEU A 171 6.62 0.98 -0.55
CA LEU A 171 6.66 -0.42 -0.98
C LEU A 171 5.31 -0.77 -1.61
N ILE A 172 5.32 -1.11 -2.89
CA ILE A 172 4.11 -1.45 -3.65
C ILE A 172 4.20 -2.90 -4.09
N ALA A 173 3.21 -3.73 -3.75
CA ALA A 173 3.04 -5.01 -4.42
C ALA A 173 2.25 -4.78 -5.71
N THR A 174 2.83 -5.20 -6.83
CA THR A 174 2.19 -5.16 -8.15
C THR A 174 2.69 -6.31 -9.02
N HIS A 175 1.96 -6.60 -10.09
CA HIS A 175 2.29 -7.59 -11.10
C HIS A 175 3.01 -7.02 -12.34
N GLY A 176 3.00 -5.70 -12.56
CA GLY A 176 3.48 -5.09 -13.81
C GLY A 176 4.84 -4.41 -13.69
N THR A 177 5.76 -4.68 -14.62
CA THR A 177 7.04 -3.93 -14.74
C THR A 177 6.79 -2.47 -15.15
N ASP A 178 5.73 -2.22 -15.89
CA ASP A 178 5.36 -0.86 -16.34
C ASP A 178 5.02 0.04 -15.15
N ASP A 179 4.36 -0.49 -14.13
CA ASP A 179 4.04 0.26 -12.91
C ASP A 179 5.33 0.68 -12.19
N ALA A 180 6.32 -0.22 -12.10
CA ALA A 180 7.62 0.09 -11.49
C ALA A 180 8.36 1.20 -12.26
N ASN A 181 8.32 1.17 -13.59
CA ASN A 181 8.93 2.19 -14.43
C ASN A 181 8.26 3.56 -14.24
N LEU A 182 6.92 3.60 -14.26
CA LEU A 182 6.15 4.84 -14.05
C LEU A 182 6.38 5.45 -12.66
N LEU A 183 6.65 4.62 -11.66
CA LEU A 183 6.96 5.04 -10.29
C LEU A 183 8.43 5.41 -10.08
N GLY A 184 9.32 5.10 -11.02
CA GLY A 184 10.78 5.19 -10.81
C GLY A 184 11.26 4.27 -9.68
N ALA A 185 10.64 3.10 -9.54
CA ALA A 185 10.83 2.18 -8.42
C ALA A 185 11.98 1.18 -8.64
N GLU A 186 12.69 0.85 -7.57
CA GLU A 186 13.57 -0.32 -7.52
C GLU A 186 12.72 -1.60 -7.46
N ILE A 187 13.02 -2.58 -8.31
CA ILE A 187 12.27 -3.84 -8.36
C ILE A 187 12.85 -4.84 -7.36
N ILE A 188 11.98 -5.38 -6.51
CA ILE A 188 12.26 -6.52 -5.63
C ILE A 188 11.46 -7.71 -6.15
N LYS A 189 12.13 -8.78 -6.60
CA LYS A 189 11.45 -9.99 -7.07
C LYS A 189 11.33 -11.00 -5.94
N LEU A 190 10.11 -11.41 -5.63
CA LEU A 190 9.85 -12.57 -4.80
C LEU A 190 9.82 -13.81 -5.69
N ASN A 191 10.78 -14.70 -5.49
CA ASN A 191 10.87 -15.96 -6.22
C ASN A 191 10.52 -17.11 -5.28
N LYS A 192 9.78 -18.10 -5.77
CA LYS A 192 9.82 -19.43 -5.18
C LYS A 192 11.19 -19.99 -5.55
N ASN A 193 12.04 -20.26 -4.57
CA ASN A 193 13.21 -21.10 -4.80
C ASN A 193 12.67 -22.51 -5.11
N ILE A 194 12.36 -22.74 -6.38
CA ILE A 194 12.17 -24.08 -6.91
C ILE A 194 13.57 -24.69 -6.83
N ASN A 195 13.77 -25.61 -5.88
CA ASN A 195 14.95 -26.47 -5.85
C ASN A 195 15.01 -27.28 -7.15
#